data_AF-A0A433T9B1-F1
#
_entry.id   AF-A0A433T9B1-F1
#
_cell.length_a   1.000
_cell.length_b   1.000
_cell.length_c   1.000
_cell.angle_alpha   90.00
_cell.angle_beta   90.00
_cell.angle_gamma   90.00
#
_symmetry.space_group_name_H-M   'P 1'
#
loop_
_entity.id
_entity.type
_entity.pdbx_description
1 polymer ?
#
loop_
_entity_poly.entity_id
_entity_poly.type
_entity_poly.pdbx_seq_one_letter_code
_entity_poly.pdbx_strand_id
1 'polypeptide(L)'
;QGLKKLGYSIENSYSDIQKLVVCQLQRATQNMTAHLGDLHGMAQWYDKFGVLGLGQEAVHAALQSAGEFAVSAHEMQQVIDTSIKNFKAFFRWLYIAILRLSNEQPPAEINKMTQHDIKFVADFLKDSFTNLLGEDDEDEMDSSIENESESSGSTGGFRLEKVGQYLKDVDLVQPPEYNKNPWVKFLDSSTALKGSKVLHSRSMQGKSMKQRKTMMVGHYLATARPIAKTVGDSMRSVSSFQLFAYPSIQQKQPKVSQFIDEKTSMLWTVFVKKDVSVEFLYLMRHPIHDTSGIEVCRIRVGMIGEPNQEDQSLE
;
A
#
# COMPACT_ATOMS: atom_id res chain seq x y z
N GLN A 1 -20.93 10.82 34.34
CA GLN A 1 -21.32 10.87 32.90
C GLN A 1 -20.13 10.97 31.95
N GLY A 2 -19.13 11.83 32.22
CA GLY A 2 -17.92 11.97 31.36
C GLY A 2 -17.16 10.66 31.12
N LEU A 3 -16.97 9.83 32.16
CA LEU A 3 -16.31 8.52 32.04
C LEU A 3 -17.01 7.59 31.04
N LYS A 4 -18.35 7.52 31.04
CA LYS A 4 -19.10 6.69 30.09
C LYS A 4 -18.92 7.15 28.65
N LYS A 5 -18.89 8.46 28.40
CA LYS A 5 -18.64 9.04 27.07
C LYS A 5 -17.23 8.73 26.58
N LEU A 6 -16.23 8.86 27.46
CA LEU A 6 -14.83 8.54 27.13
C LEU A 6 -14.67 7.05 26.80
N GLY A 7 -15.24 6.17 27.63
CA GLY A 7 -15.21 4.72 27.42
C GLY A 7 -15.80 4.32 26.06
N TYR A 8 -16.98 4.86 25.73
CA TYR A 8 -17.65 4.62 24.45
C TYR A 8 -16.83 5.13 23.25
N SER A 9 -16.24 6.33 23.36
CA SER A 9 -15.42 6.92 22.29
C SER A 9 -14.18 6.06 21.97
N ILE A 10 -13.48 5.60 23.00
CA ILE A 10 -12.29 4.75 22.83
C ILE A 10 -12.69 3.37 22.30
N GLU A 11 -13.77 2.77 22.80
CA GLU A 11 -14.27 1.48 22.31
C GLU A 11 -14.64 1.55 20.82
N ASN A 12 -15.33 2.62 20.38
CA ASN A 12 -15.63 2.82 18.96
C ASN A 12 -14.36 2.97 18.12
N SER A 13 -13.37 3.73 18.61
CA SER A 13 -12.10 3.91 17.91
C SER A 13 -11.39 2.56 17.70
N TYR A 14 -11.33 1.72 18.73
CA TYR A 14 -10.77 0.37 18.61
C TYR A 14 -11.60 -0.52 17.65
N SER A 15 -12.93 -0.47 17.73
CA SER A 15 -13.82 -1.22 16.83
C SER A 15 -13.60 -0.84 15.36
N ASP A 16 -13.43 0.46 15.07
CA ASP A 16 -13.22 0.94 13.72
C ASP A 16 -11.82 0.58 13.18
N ILE A 17 -10.78 0.70 14.02
CA ILE A 17 -9.44 0.23 13.67
C ILE A 17 -9.44 -1.29 13.43
N GLN A 18 -10.12 -2.06 14.28
CA GLN A 18 -10.23 -3.51 14.14
C GLN A 18 -10.92 -3.89 12.82
N LYS A 19 -12.03 -3.21 12.47
CA LYS A 19 -12.71 -3.41 11.18
C LYS A 19 -11.79 -3.12 10.01
N LEU A 20 -10.99 -2.04 10.06
CA LEU A 20 -10.03 -1.73 9.00
C LEU A 20 -8.97 -2.84 8.86
N VAL A 21 -8.42 -3.33 9.97
CA VAL A 21 -7.41 -4.40 9.95
C VAL A 21 -8.00 -5.71 9.40
N VAL A 22 -9.13 -6.16 9.94
CA VAL A 22 -9.73 -7.46 9.58
C VAL A 22 -10.39 -7.42 8.20
N CYS A 23 -11.23 -6.42 7.93
CA CYS A 23 -12.03 -6.38 6.72
C CYS A 23 -11.29 -5.83 5.51
N GLN A 24 -10.26 -5.00 5.69
CA GLN A 24 -9.55 -4.38 4.56
C GLN A 24 -8.13 -4.93 4.44
N LEU A 25 -7.32 -4.75 5.49
CA LEU A 25 -5.90 -5.07 5.41
C LEU A 25 -5.67 -6.57 5.23
N GLN A 26 -6.29 -7.42 6.04
CA GLN A 26 -6.08 -8.87 5.94
C GLN A 26 -6.54 -9.42 4.59
N ARG A 27 -7.71 -9.00 4.09
CA ARG A 27 -8.18 -9.38 2.75
C ARG A 27 -7.21 -8.94 1.66
N ALA A 28 -6.68 -7.71 1.74
CA ALA A 28 -5.67 -7.24 0.80
C ALA A 28 -4.39 -8.09 0.88
N THR A 29 -3.90 -8.42 2.08
CA THR A 29 -2.69 -9.26 2.24
C THR A 29 -2.88 -10.69 1.73
N GLN A 30 -4.06 -11.27 1.91
CA GLN A 30 -4.41 -12.59 1.38
C GLN A 30 -4.43 -12.57 -0.15
N ASN A 31 -5.09 -11.58 -0.76
CA ASN A 31 -5.11 -11.43 -2.21
C ASN A 31 -3.71 -11.20 -2.79
N MET A 32 -2.89 -10.35 -2.16
CA MET A 32 -1.50 -10.12 -2.57
C MET A 32 -0.70 -11.42 -2.51
N THR A 33 -0.82 -12.19 -1.43
CA THR A 33 -0.12 -13.48 -1.26
C THR A 33 -0.59 -14.49 -2.30
N ALA A 34 -1.91 -14.55 -2.59
CA ALA A 34 -2.46 -15.44 -3.61
C ALA A 34 -1.93 -15.12 -5.01
N HIS A 35 -2.01 -13.85 -5.44
CA HIS A 35 -1.51 -13.44 -6.75
C HIS A 35 0.01 -13.58 -6.88
N LEU A 36 0.77 -13.33 -5.82
CA LEU A 36 2.21 -13.61 -5.81
C LEU A 36 2.50 -15.11 -5.85
N GLY A 37 1.62 -15.94 -5.28
CA GLY A 37 1.67 -17.40 -5.38
C GLY A 37 1.46 -17.86 -6.84
N ASP A 38 0.45 -17.33 -7.52
CA ASP A 38 0.22 -17.59 -8.94
C ASP A 38 1.42 -17.15 -9.78
N LEU A 39 1.92 -15.92 -9.53
CA LEU A 39 3.09 -15.38 -10.22
C LEU A 39 4.35 -16.22 -9.96
N HIS A 40 4.50 -16.78 -8.75
CA HIS A 40 5.60 -17.68 -8.42
C HIS A 40 5.50 -18.98 -9.24
N GLY A 41 4.29 -19.53 -9.37
CA GLY A 41 4.03 -20.68 -10.25
C GLY A 41 4.37 -20.37 -11.71
N MET A 42 4.00 -19.19 -12.22
CA MET A 42 4.39 -18.74 -13.56
C MET A 42 5.91 -18.61 -13.70
N ALA A 43 6.60 -18.06 -12.70
CA ALA A 43 8.05 -17.90 -12.72
C ALA A 43 8.82 -19.23 -12.75
N GLN A 44 8.20 -20.35 -12.35
CA GLN A 44 8.80 -21.68 -12.48
C GLN A 44 8.83 -22.17 -13.94
N TRP A 45 7.99 -21.63 -14.83
CA TRP A 45 8.02 -21.92 -16.26
C TRP A 45 8.94 -20.95 -17.00
N TYR A 46 10.26 -21.18 -16.85
CA TYR A 46 11.30 -20.32 -17.38
C TYR A 46 11.16 -20.04 -18.89
N ASP A 47 10.88 -21.07 -19.69
CA ASP A 47 10.80 -20.93 -21.16
C ASP A 47 9.71 -19.96 -21.62
N LYS A 48 8.64 -19.81 -20.84
CA LYS A 48 7.53 -18.89 -21.15
C LYS A 48 7.69 -17.52 -20.51
N PHE A 49 8.08 -17.48 -19.24
CA PHE A 49 8.03 -16.26 -18.45
C PHE A 49 9.40 -15.75 -17.99
N GLY A 50 10.38 -16.65 -17.82
CA GLY A 50 11.76 -16.29 -17.52
C GLY A 50 12.40 -15.45 -18.63
N VAL A 51 12.10 -15.79 -19.90
CA VAL A 51 12.53 -14.99 -21.08
C VAL A 51 11.97 -13.57 -21.11
N LEU A 52 10.85 -13.31 -20.41
CA LEU A 52 10.25 -11.99 -20.24
C LEU A 52 10.85 -11.22 -19.05
N GLY A 53 11.85 -11.79 -18.37
CA GLY A 53 12.48 -11.19 -17.19
C GLY A 53 11.80 -11.52 -15.86
N LEU A 54 10.84 -12.47 -15.83
CA LEU A 54 10.20 -12.89 -14.57
C LEU A 54 11.12 -13.85 -13.80
N GLY A 55 11.83 -13.32 -12.80
CA GLY A 55 12.79 -14.09 -11.99
C GLY A 55 12.13 -14.87 -10.85
N GLN A 56 12.37 -16.18 -10.78
CA GLN A 56 11.81 -17.05 -9.73
C GLN A 56 12.17 -16.61 -8.30
N GLU A 57 13.44 -16.25 -8.07
CA GLU A 57 13.92 -15.83 -6.74
C GLU A 57 13.32 -14.49 -6.30
N ALA A 58 13.23 -13.53 -7.22
CA ALA A 58 12.63 -12.22 -6.94
C ALA A 58 11.15 -12.35 -6.56
N VAL A 59 10.40 -13.16 -7.32
CA VAL A 59 8.98 -13.43 -7.03
C VAL A 59 8.84 -14.17 -5.70
N HIS A 60 9.71 -15.14 -5.41
CA HIS A 60 9.69 -15.86 -4.12
C HIS A 60 9.97 -14.92 -2.95
N ALA A 61 10.95 -14.03 -3.06
CA ALA A 61 11.23 -13.02 -2.02
C ALA A 61 10.04 -12.06 -1.82
N ALA A 62 9.37 -11.66 -2.90
CA ALA A 62 8.15 -10.85 -2.82
C ALA A 62 7.02 -11.61 -2.10
N LEU A 63 6.79 -12.88 -2.47
CA LEU A 63 5.81 -13.76 -1.83
C LEU A 63 6.10 -13.95 -0.33
N GLN A 64 7.37 -14.18 0.03
CA GLN A 64 7.80 -14.30 1.42
C GLN A 64 7.50 -13.02 2.23
N SER A 65 7.89 -11.85 1.70
CA SER A 65 7.61 -10.57 2.36
C SER A 65 6.12 -10.23 2.46
N ALA A 66 5.31 -10.66 1.50
CA ALA A 66 3.85 -10.51 1.57
C ALA A 66 3.24 -11.38 2.68
N GLY A 67 3.74 -12.61 2.86
CA GLY A 67 3.36 -13.48 3.96
C GLY A 67 3.79 -12.94 5.33
N GLU A 68 5.01 -12.41 5.45
CA GLU A 68 5.49 -11.73 6.67
C GLU A 68 4.63 -10.51 7.04
N PHE A 69 4.19 -9.77 6.02
CA PHE A 69 3.28 -8.64 6.18
C PHE A 69 1.87 -9.11 6.60
N ALA A 70 1.36 -10.20 6.03
CA ALA A 70 0.10 -10.82 6.46
C ALA A 70 0.13 -11.26 7.93
N VAL A 71 1.23 -11.88 8.38
CA VAL A 71 1.44 -12.25 9.79
C VAL A 71 1.40 -10.99 10.67
N SER A 72 2.02 -9.88 10.26
CA SER A 72 1.98 -8.63 11.03
C SER A 72 0.57 -8.04 11.17
N ALA A 73 -0.30 -8.22 10.16
CA ALA A 73 -1.70 -7.81 10.24
C ALA A 73 -2.50 -8.65 11.24
N HIS A 74 -2.16 -9.94 11.39
CA HIS A 74 -2.73 -10.81 12.43
C HIS A 74 -2.17 -10.49 13.82
N GLU A 75 -0.87 -10.20 13.95
CA GLU A 75 -0.27 -9.72 15.21
C GLU A 75 -0.97 -8.44 15.69
N MET A 76 -1.15 -7.46 14.80
CA MET A 76 -1.85 -6.21 15.13
C MET A 76 -3.30 -6.45 15.57
N GLN A 77 -4.02 -7.37 14.94
CA GLN A 77 -5.36 -7.76 15.37
C GLN A 77 -5.36 -8.32 16.80
N GLN A 78 -4.43 -9.23 17.12
CA GLN A 78 -4.34 -9.81 18.47
C GLN A 78 -4.03 -8.74 19.53
N VAL A 79 -3.18 -7.77 19.19
CA VAL A 79 -2.88 -6.64 20.08
C VAL A 79 -4.13 -5.79 20.29
N ILE A 80 -4.89 -5.47 19.24
CA ILE A 80 -6.17 -4.75 19.35
C ILE A 80 -7.15 -5.51 20.25
N ASP A 81 -7.34 -6.81 20.02
CA ASP A 81 -8.26 -7.65 20.79
C ASP A 81 -7.89 -7.69 22.28
N THR A 82 -6.59 -7.77 22.58
CA THR A 82 -6.07 -7.76 23.95
C THR A 82 -6.25 -6.39 24.59
N SER A 83 -5.92 -5.31 23.87
CA SER A 83 -6.10 -3.94 24.35
C SER A 83 -7.57 -3.62 24.65
N ILE A 84 -8.53 -4.06 23.83
CA ILE A 84 -9.96 -3.88 24.10
C ILE A 84 -10.38 -4.60 25.38
N LYS A 85 -9.91 -5.83 25.61
CA LYS A 85 -10.23 -6.61 26.82
C LYS A 85 -9.67 -5.93 28.07
N ASN A 86 -8.39 -5.55 28.03
CA ASN A 86 -7.71 -4.84 29.12
C ASN A 86 -8.43 -3.51 29.44
N PHE A 87 -8.79 -2.76 28.40
CA PHE A 87 -9.51 -1.50 28.52
C PHE A 87 -10.91 -1.67 29.14
N LYS A 88 -11.70 -2.65 28.69
CA LYS A 88 -13.03 -2.92 29.25
C LYS A 88 -12.98 -3.33 30.71
N ALA A 89 -12.01 -4.17 31.09
CA ALA A 89 -11.79 -4.54 32.49
C ALA A 89 -11.43 -3.32 33.34
N PHE A 90 -10.50 -2.47 32.87
CA PHE A 90 -10.11 -1.24 33.55
C PHE A 90 -11.28 -0.26 33.72
N PHE A 91 -12.05 0.01 32.66
CA PHE A 91 -13.19 0.92 32.75
C PHE A 91 -14.28 0.41 33.69
N ARG A 92 -14.55 -0.90 33.67
CA ARG A 92 -15.50 -1.53 34.61
C ARG A 92 -15.03 -1.36 36.05
N TRP A 93 -13.76 -1.66 36.33
CA TRP A 93 -13.16 -1.51 37.66
C TRP A 93 -13.21 -0.07 38.14
N LEU A 94 -12.78 0.88 37.31
CA LEU A 94 -12.77 2.30 37.63
C LEU A 94 -14.18 2.84 37.90
N TYR A 95 -15.17 2.40 37.12
CA TYR A 95 -16.56 2.77 37.33
C TYR A 95 -17.08 2.27 38.70
N ILE A 96 -16.78 1.03 39.09
CA ILE A 96 -17.14 0.49 40.41
C ILE A 96 -16.44 1.28 41.53
N ALA A 97 -15.16 1.59 41.36
CA ALA A 97 -14.38 2.34 42.34
C ALA A 97 -14.98 3.74 42.60
N ILE A 98 -15.36 4.46 41.54
CA ILE A 98 -15.99 5.77 41.66
C ILE A 98 -17.35 5.69 42.37
N LEU A 99 -18.19 4.70 42.04
CA LEU A 99 -19.49 4.53 42.70
C LEU A 99 -19.34 4.27 44.21
N ARG A 100 -18.40 3.38 44.58
CA ARG A 100 -18.09 3.08 45.98
C ARG A 100 -17.59 4.31 46.74
N LEU A 101 -16.72 5.11 46.13
CA LEU A 101 -16.24 6.38 46.71
C LEU A 101 -17.35 7.44 46.80
N SER A 102 -18.38 7.36 45.95
CA SER A 102 -19.53 8.28 45.95
C SER A 102 -20.65 7.86 46.91
N ASN A 103 -20.45 6.81 47.72
CA ASN A 103 -21.48 6.16 48.54
C ASN A 103 -22.73 5.68 47.76
N GLU A 104 -22.62 5.51 46.44
CA GLU A 104 -23.66 4.88 45.62
C GLU A 104 -23.42 3.37 45.58
N GLN A 105 -24.45 2.56 45.82
CA GLN A 105 -24.30 1.11 45.68
C GLN A 105 -24.15 0.74 44.20
N PRO A 106 -23.04 0.11 43.79
CA PRO A 106 -22.91 -0.34 42.41
C PRO A 106 -23.94 -1.44 42.13
N PRO A 107 -24.58 -1.43 40.95
CA PRO A 107 -25.53 -2.48 40.55
C PRO A 107 -24.92 -3.87 40.72
N ALA A 108 -25.70 -4.83 41.27
CA ALA A 108 -25.24 -6.19 41.57
C ALA A 108 -24.66 -6.94 40.34
N GLU A 109 -25.10 -6.56 39.13
CA GLU A 109 -24.61 -7.08 37.85
C GLU A 109 -23.16 -6.64 37.54
N ILE A 110 -22.77 -5.45 37.97
CA ILE A 110 -21.46 -4.86 37.69
C ILE A 110 -20.45 -5.25 38.77
N ASN A 111 -20.89 -5.48 40.01
CA ASN A 111 -20.06 -5.76 41.18
C ASN A 111 -19.34 -7.14 41.16
N LYS A 112 -19.69 -8.01 40.21
CA LYS A 112 -19.01 -9.30 39.99
C LYS A 112 -17.76 -9.12 39.14
N MET A 113 -16.64 -8.79 39.77
CA MET A 113 -15.32 -8.76 39.13
C MET A 113 -14.55 -10.05 39.47
N THR A 114 -14.04 -10.74 38.46
CA THR A 114 -13.28 -11.98 38.64
C THR A 114 -11.80 -11.71 38.86
N GLN A 115 -11.03 -12.70 39.36
CA GLN A 115 -9.58 -12.59 39.46
C GLN A 115 -8.91 -12.36 38.09
N HIS A 116 -9.52 -12.87 37.03
CA HIS A 116 -9.04 -12.67 35.67
C HIS A 116 -9.24 -11.22 35.20
N ASP A 117 -10.36 -10.59 35.57
CA ASP A 117 -10.60 -9.16 35.32
C ASP A 117 -9.58 -8.30 36.07
N ILE A 118 -9.24 -8.67 37.31
CA ILE A 118 -8.22 -7.97 38.10
C ILE A 118 -6.85 -8.05 37.40
N LYS A 119 -6.50 -9.22 36.86
CA LYS A 119 -5.29 -9.37 36.05
C LYS A 119 -5.30 -8.44 34.82
N PHE A 120 -6.41 -8.38 34.09
CA PHE A 120 -6.53 -7.45 32.95
C PHE A 120 -6.40 -5.98 33.34
N VAL A 121 -6.90 -5.60 34.51
CA VAL A 121 -6.69 -4.24 35.04
C VAL A 121 -5.23 -4.00 35.35
N ALA A 122 -4.55 -4.95 35.99
CA ALA A 122 -3.12 -4.84 36.28
C ALA A 122 -2.28 -4.75 34.99
N ASP A 123 -2.57 -5.60 34.01
CA ASP A 123 -1.93 -5.57 32.69
C ASP A 123 -2.16 -4.22 31.99
N PHE A 124 -3.39 -3.70 32.04
CA PHE A 124 -3.71 -2.37 31.51
C PHE A 124 -2.94 -1.25 32.19
N LEU A 125 -2.88 -1.26 33.53
CA LEU A 125 -2.18 -0.24 34.31
C LEU A 125 -0.67 -0.28 34.03
N LYS A 126 -0.08 -1.49 34.02
CA LYS A 126 1.30 -1.68 33.61
C LYS A 126 1.51 -1.10 32.21
N ASP A 127 0.77 -1.58 31.21
CA ASP A 127 0.97 -1.15 29.83
C ASP A 127 0.77 0.35 29.60
N SER A 128 -0.20 0.97 30.28
CA SER A 128 -0.57 2.37 30.06
C SER A 128 0.30 3.35 30.85
N PHE A 129 0.88 2.91 31.97
CA PHE A 129 1.61 3.78 32.90
C PHE A 129 3.09 3.42 33.08
N THR A 130 3.61 2.31 32.53
CA THR A 130 5.06 2.00 32.61
C THR A 130 5.90 3.11 31.96
N ASN A 131 5.44 3.68 30.84
CA ASN A 131 6.13 4.82 30.19
C ASN A 131 5.94 6.16 30.91
N LEU A 132 5.05 6.20 31.92
CA LEU A 132 4.70 7.38 32.70
C LEU A 132 5.38 7.35 34.08
N LEU A 133 5.68 6.14 34.57
CA LEU A 133 6.29 5.90 35.86
C LEU A 133 7.82 5.88 35.82
N GLY A 134 8.44 5.94 34.63
CA GLY A 134 9.89 5.95 34.50
C GLY A 134 10.52 4.91 35.41
N GLU A 135 10.34 3.63 35.09
CA GLU A 135 11.25 2.65 35.67
C GLU A 135 12.64 3.08 35.19
N ASP A 136 13.38 3.69 36.11
CA ASP A 136 14.76 4.12 35.97
C ASP A 136 15.56 2.88 35.57
N ASP A 137 15.73 2.65 34.27
CA ASP A 137 16.91 1.97 33.78
C ASP A 137 18.07 2.93 34.08
N GLU A 138 18.76 2.69 35.21
CA GLU A 138 19.96 3.41 35.66
C GLU A 138 21.16 3.28 34.67
N ASP A 139 20.96 2.71 33.47
CA ASP A 139 22.02 2.29 32.57
C ASP A 139 21.87 2.80 31.11
N GLU A 140 21.45 4.05 30.87
CA GLU A 140 21.73 4.70 29.57
C GLU A 140 22.16 6.17 29.75
N MET A 141 23.37 6.35 30.26
CA MET A 141 24.16 7.55 29.98
C MET A 141 24.76 7.41 28.57
N ASP A 142 24.55 8.44 27.75
CA ASP A 142 25.23 8.75 26.48
C ASP A 142 24.50 8.37 25.17
N SER A 143 23.62 9.27 24.70
CA SER A 143 23.92 10.04 23.47
C SER A 143 22.74 10.97 23.13
N SER A 144 22.70 12.15 23.73
CA SER A 144 21.82 13.24 23.30
C SER A 144 22.61 14.22 22.43
N ILE A 145 22.51 14.06 21.10
CA ILE A 145 22.76 15.17 20.17
C ILE A 145 21.40 15.64 19.66
N GLU A 146 20.99 16.76 20.25
CA GLU A 146 20.23 17.88 19.70
C GLU A 146 19.45 17.63 18.40
N ASN A 147 18.13 17.63 18.52
CA ASN A 147 17.26 18.31 17.55
C ASN A 147 16.04 18.85 18.30
N GLU A 148 16.14 20.10 18.73
CA GLU A 148 15.00 20.92 19.09
C GLU A 148 14.20 21.26 17.84
N SER A 149 12.99 20.74 17.73
CA SER A 149 11.90 21.47 17.07
C SER A 149 10.55 20.88 17.47
N GLU A 150 9.75 21.77 18.06
CA GLU A 150 8.29 21.72 18.25
C GLU A 150 7.75 21.02 19.49
N SER A 151 7.68 21.85 20.53
CA SER A 151 6.73 21.80 21.63
C SER A 151 5.31 21.42 21.17
N SER A 152 4.90 20.22 21.53
CA SER A 152 3.56 19.98 22.03
C SER A 152 3.72 19.30 23.37
N GLY A 153 3.33 20.02 24.43
CA GLY A 153 3.51 19.58 25.81
C GLY A 153 3.13 18.12 25.99
N SER A 154 4.04 17.34 26.57
CA SER A 154 3.77 16.01 27.10
C SER A 154 2.80 16.14 28.27
N THR A 155 1.56 16.51 27.95
CA THR A 155 0.42 16.17 28.77
C THR A 155 0.36 14.65 28.76
N GLY A 156 0.41 14.03 29.94
CA GLY A 156 0.33 12.58 30.15
C GLY A 156 -1.02 12.02 29.70
N GLY A 157 -1.23 12.01 28.38
CA GLY A 157 -2.40 11.48 27.72
C GLY A 157 -2.29 9.98 27.59
N PHE A 158 -3.43 9.31 27.73
CA PHE A 158 -3.60 7.89 27.42
C PHE A 158 -3.18 7.61 25.98
N ARG A 159 -2.00 7.00 25.77
CA ARG A 159 -1.50 6.66 24.43
C ARG A 159 -1.82 5.21 24.13
N LEU A 160 -2.44 4.94 22.97
CA LEU A 160 -2.58 3.59 22.40
C LEU A 160 -1.21 3.06 21.93
N GLU A 161 -0.18 3.06 22.78
CA GLU A 161 1.20 2.81 22.37
C GLU A 161 1.37 1.44 21.73
N LYS A 162 0.72 0.41 22.27
CA LYS A 162 0.83 -0.97 21.75
C LYS A 162 0.29 -1.16 20.35
N VAL A 163 -0.81 -0.48 19.98
CA VAL A 163 -1.34 -0.52 18.61
C VAL A 163 -0.62 0.48 17.72
N GLY A 164 -0.32 1.67 18.26
CA GLY A 164 0.30 2.77 17.54
C GLY A 164 1.72 2.46 17.05
N GLN A 165 2.50 1.68 17.80
CA GLN A 165 3.86 1.27 17.37
C GLN A 165 3.88 0.52 16.03
N TYR A 166 2.82 -0.23 15.68
CA TYR A 166 2.75 -0.93 14.40
C TYR A 166 2.64 0.04 13.21
N LEU A 167 2.11 1.25 13.44
CA LEU A 167 1.86 2.26 12.41
C LEU A 167 3.02 3.24 12.22
N LYS A 168 3.93 3.30 13.19
CA LYS A 168 5.12 4.17 13.13
C LYS A 168 6.24 3.50 12.34
N ASP A 169 7.13 4.30 11.77
CA ASP A 169 8.27 3.83 10.99
C ASP A 169 9.50 3.53 11.86
N VAL A 170 9.27 2.84 12.97
CA VAL A 170 10.29 2.51 13.96
C VAL A 170 10.06 1.09 14.42
N ASP A 171 11.08 0.47 14.98
CA ASP A 171 10.96 -0.86 15.56
C ASP A 171 9.92 -0.85 16.70
N LEU A 172 9.30 -2.01 16.94
CA LEU A 172 8.32 -2.17 18.01
C LEU A 172 9.03 -2.02 19.37
N VAL A 173 8.57 -1.07 20.17
CA VAL A 173 9.06 -0.84 21.54
C VAL A 173 8.62 -1.98 22.46
N GLN A 174 7.39 -2.47 22.25
CA GLN A 174 6.81 -3.58 23.01
C GLN A 174 6.36 -4.68 22.04
N PRO A 175 7.30 -5.47 21.50
CA PRO A 175 6.96 -6.56 20.59
C PRO A 175 6.18 -7.67 21.32
N PRO A 176 5.38 -8.47 20.59
CA PRO A 176 4.80 -9.69 21.12
C PRO A 176 5.87 -10.61 21.74
N GLU A 177 5.50 -11.37 22.78
CA GLU A 177 6.43 -12.29 23.46
C GLU A 177 6.72 -13.55 22.62
N TYR A 178 7.51 -13.40 21.56
CA TYR A 178 7.84 -14.48 20.64
C TYR A 178 8.47 -15.69 21.35
N ASN A 179 9.30 -15.44 22.37
CA ASN A 179 10.00 -16.47 23.14
C ASN A 179 9.07 -17.38 23.95
N LYS A 180 7.82 -16.97 24.22
CA LYS A 180 6.85 -17.84 24.93
C LYS A 180 6.08 -18.73 23.97
N ASN A 181 6.11 -18.46 22.67
CA ASN A 181 5.36 -19.23 21.68
C ASN A 181 6.03 -20.60 21.43
N PRO A 182 5.34 -21.73 21.70
CA PRO A 182 5.89 -23.08 21.49
C PRO A 182 6.32 -23.34 20.05
N TRP A 183 5.62 -22.76 19.07
CA TRP A 183 5.95 -22.87 17.65
C TRP A 183 7.29 -22.19 17.33
N VAL A 184 7.52 -21.00 17.91
CA VAL A 184 8.78 -20.25 17.75
C VAL A 184 9.93 -21.06 18.34
N LYS A 185 9.76 -21.59 19.57
CA LYS A 185 10.77 -22.47 20.19
C LYS A 185 11.10 -23.71 19.36
N PHE A 186 10.08 -24.33 18.77
CA PHE A 186 10.23 -25.50 17.92
C PHE A 186 10.97 -25.16 16.61
N LEU A 187 10.64 -24.03 15.98
CA LEU A 187 11.37 -23.57 14.81
C LEU A 187 12.82 -23.19 15.15
N ASP A 188 13.06 -22.64 16.33
CA ASP A 188 14.40 -22.28 16.78
C ASP A 188 15.28 -23.49 17.10
N SER A 189 14.70 -24.62 17.49
CA SER A 189 15.42 -25.87 17.71
C SER A 189 15.64 -26.68 16.43
N SER A 190 14.88 -26.41 15.36
CA SER A 190 14.99 -27.11 14.07
C SER A 190 15.97 -26.44 13.11
N THR A 191 17.01 -27.16 12.67
CA THR A 191 17.95 -26.68 11.65
C THR A 191 17.34 -26.71 10.24
N ALA A 192 16.53 -27.73 9.93
CA ALA A 192 15.92 -27.90 8.61
C ALA A 192 14.80 -26.89 8.33
N LEU A 193 14.02 -26.51 9.36
CA LEU A 193 12.88 -25.60 9.19
C LEU A 193 13.30 -24.12 9.17
N LYS A 194 14.42 -23.75 9.80
CA LYS A 194 14.96 -22.37 9.73
C LYS A 194 15.27 -21.92 8.31
N GLY A 195 15.73 -22.84 7.46
CA GLY A 195 16.04 -22.57 6.05
C GLY A 195 14.91 -22.92 5.07
N SER A 196 13.71 -23.26 5.56
CA SER A 196 12.61 -23.68 4.71
C SER A 196 12.12 -22.54 3.82
N LYS A 197 12.08 -22.78 2.51
CA LYS A 197 11.50 -21.85 1.52
C LYS A 197 9.98 -21.77 1.57
N VAL A 198 9.33 -22.62 2.38
CA VAL A 198 7.87 -22.70 2.51
C VAL A 198 7.36 -21.88 3.68
N LEU A 199 8.13 -21.82 4.78
CA LEU A 199 7.75 -21.03 5.94
C LEU A 199 8.08 -19.57 5.71
N HIS A 200 7.20 -18.69 6.19
CA HIS A 200 7.50 -17.26 6.21
C HIS A 200 8.74 -17.00 7.05
N SER A 201 9.70 -16.29 6.46
CA SER A 201 10.92 -15.91 7.16
C SER A 201 10.56 -15.05 8.37
N ARG A 202 11.39 -15.14 9.42
CA ARG A 202 11.22 -14.38 10.66
C ARG A 202 12.17 -13.18 10.73
N SER A 203 12.76 -12.78 9.60
CA SER A 203 13.81 -11.75 9.55
C SER A 203 13.35 -10.37 10.04
N MET A 204 12.05 -10.08 9.95
CA MET A 204 11.43 -8.81 10.36
C MET A 204 10.65 -8.88 11.69
N GLN A 205 10.93 -9.87 12.56
CA GLN A 205 10.38 -9.88 13.91
C GLN A 205 10.77 -8.61 14.67
N GLY A 206 9.84 -8.03 15.43
CA GLY A 206 10.07 -6.76 16.13
C GLY A 206 10.05 -5.51 15.23
N LYS A 207 9.94 -5.63 13.90
CA LYS A 207 9.74 -4.49 13.00
C LYS A 207 8.28 -4.08 12.92
N SER A 208 8.00 -2.80 12.69
CA SER A 208 6.65 -2.30 12.52
C SER A 208 6.01 -2.77 11.22
N MET A 209 4.68 -2.68 11.16
CA MET A 209 3.93 -3.01 9.96
C MET A 209 4.27 -2.04 8.81
N LYS A 210 4.61 -0.79 9.10
CA LYS A 210 5.05 0.18 8.09
C LYS A 210 6.38 -0.23 7.46
N GLN A 211 7.37 -0.63 8.26
CA GLN A 211 8.67 -1.12 7.75
C GLN A 211 8.49 -2.38 6.89
N ARG A 212 7.69 -3.35 7.36
CA ARG A 212 7.37 -4.57 6.61
C ARG A 212 6.67 -4.29 5.28
N LYS A 213 5.74 -3.32 5.24
CA LYS A 213 5.12 -2.85 4.00
C LYS A 213 6.16 -2.32 3.02
N THR A 214 7.07 -1.46 3.48
CA THR A 214 8.11 -0.87 2.63
C THR A 214 9.00 -1.95 2.02
N MET A 215 9.41 -2.94 2.82
CA MET A 215 10.17 -4.10 2.33
C MET A 215 9.41 -4.90 1.27
N MET A 216 8.13 -5.22 1.54
CA MET A 216 7.27 -5.93 0.59
C MET A 216 7.15 -5.19 -0.75
N VAL A 217 6.92 -3.87 -0.71
CA VAL A 217 6.87 -3.03 -1.91
C VAL A 217 8.22 -3.04 -2.64
N GLY A 218 9.33 -2.99 -1.91
CA GLY A 218 10.68 -3.09 -2.48
C GLY A 218 10.88 -4.38 -3.28
N HIS A 219 10.52 -5.55 -2.72
CA HIS A 219 10.61 -6.83 -3.41
C HIS A 219 9.66 -6.94 -4.60
N TYR A 220 8.45 -6.40 -4.48
CA TYR A 220 7.51 -6.33 -5.61
C TYR A 220 8.10 -5.53 -6.77
N LEU A 221 8.67 -4.35 -6.51
CA LEU A 221 9.31 -3.52 -7.52
C LEU A 221 10.54 -4.21 -8.13
N ALA A 222 11.31 -4.94 -7.33
CA ALA A 222 12.44 -5.74 -7.81
C ALA A 222 12.00 -6.87 -8.76
N THR A 223 10.76 -7.36 -8.61
CA THR A 223 10.15 -8.33 -9.54
C THR A 223 9.66 -7.67 -10.82
N ALA A 224 9.05 -6.49 -10.74
CA ALA A 224 8.44 -5.82 -11.89
C ALA A 224 9.44 -5.11 -12.82
N ARG A 225 10.50 -4.51 -12.28
CA ARG A 225 11.48 -3.72 -13.07
C ARG A 225 12.19 -4.56 -14.15
N PRO A 226 12.68 -5.78 -13.88
CA PRO A 226 13.30 -6.61 -14.91
C PRO A 226 12.37 -6.93 -16.07
N ILE A 227 11.07 -7.11 -15.81
CA ILE A 227 10.07 -7.38 -16.85
C ILE A 227 9.96 -6.19 -17.79
N ALA A 228 9.74 -5.00 -17.23
CA ALA A 228 9.63 -3.77 -18.00
C ALA A 228 10.91 -3.50 -18.82
N LYS A 229 12.08 -3.73 -18.23
CA LYS A 229 13.38 -3.60 -18.91
C LYS A 229 13.50 -4.61 -20.06
N THR A 230 13.21 -5.89 -19.83
CA THR A 230 13.36 -6.94 -20.83
C THR A 230 12.42 -6.72 -22.02
N VAL A 231 11.16 -6.34 -21.74
CA VAL A 231 10.20 -5.97 -22.78
C VAL A 231 10.67 -4.72 -23.52
N GLY A 232 11.15 -3.69 -22.81
CA GLY A 232 11.69 -2.48 -23.42
C GLY A 232 12.89 -2.74 -24.34
N ASP A 233 13.85 -3.55 -23.89
CA ASP A 233 15.04 -3.94 -24.64
C ASP A 233 14.69 -4.82 -25.86
N SER A 234 13.55 -5.51 -25.82
CA SER A 234 13.04 -6.30 -26.96
C SER A 234 12.44 -5.42 -28.08
N MET A 235 11.98 -4.22 -27.74
CA MET A 235 11.36 -3.30 -28.69
C MET A 235 12.46 -2.52 -29.44
N ARG A 236 12.60 -2.80 -30.73
CA ARG A 236 13.54 -2.08 -31.61
C ARG A 236 12.80 -1.09 -32.49
N SER A 237 13.40 0.08 -32.73
CA SER A 237 12.89 1.02 -33.72
C SER A 237 13.03 0.39 -35.10
N VAL A 238 11.89 0.07 -35.73
CA VAL A 238 11.83 -0.52 -37.08
C VAL A 238 11.93 0.56 -38.15
N SER A 239 11.29 1.71 -37.91
CA SER A 239 11.21 2.80 -38.87
C SER A 239 11.04 4.15 -38.18
N SER A 240 11.57 5.20 -38.78
CA SER A 240 11.40 6.59 -38.33
C SER A 240 11.04 7.46 -39.52
N PHE A 241 9.96 8.22 -39.40
CA PHE A 241 9.44 9.08 -40.46
C PHE A 241 9.41 10.53 -40.00
N GLN A 242 10.21 11.38 -40.67
CA GLN A 242 10.15 12.81 -40.43
C GLN A 242 8.93 13.42 -41.12
N LEU A 243 7.92 13.80 -40.35
CA LEU A 243 6.66 14.35 -40.89
C LEU A 243 6.82 15.80 -41.40
N PHE A 244 7.47 16.67 -40.62
CA PHE A 244 7.78 18.04 -40.97
C PHE A 244 8.85 18.61 -40.02
N ALA A 245 9.51 19.68 -40.45
CA ALA A 245 10.33 20.53 -39.57
C ALA A 245 9.50 21.73 -39.11
N TYR A 246 9.54 22.04 -37.82
CA TYR A 246 8.78 23.15 -37.22
C TYR A 246 9.74 24.16 -36.58
N PRO A 247 9.75 25.43 -37.02
CA PRO A 247 10.64 26.43 -36.46
C PRO A 247 10.21 26.77 -35.02
N SER A 248 11.16 26.69 -34.08
CA SER A 248 10.93 26.81 -32.62
C SER A 248 10.43 28.18 -32.13
N ILE A 249 10.18 29.13 -33.03
CA ILE A 249 9.85 30.54 -32.73
C ILE A 249 8.35 30.74 -32.45
N GLN A 250 7.49 29.77 -32.80
CA GLN A 250 6.04 29.84 -32.61
C GLN A 250 5.60 29.20 -31.28
N GLN A 251 4.74 29.88 -30.51
CA GLN A 251 4.31 29.49 -29.15
C GLN A 251 3.41 28.24 -29.08
N LYS A 252 2.84 27.75 -30.20
CA LYS A 252 1.88 26.65 -30.21
C LYS A 252 2.37 25.47 -31.05
N GLN A 253 2.32 24.28 -30.47
CA GLN A 253 2.79 23.06 -31.12
C GLN A 253 1.79 22.55 -32.17
N PRO A 254 2.25 22.09 -33.34
CA PRO A 254 1.38 21.46 -34.33
C PRO A 254 0.77 20.17 -33.78
N LYS A 255 -0.50 19.92 -34.13
CA LYS A 255 -1.25 18.75 -33.65
C LYS A 255 -1.01 17.54 -34.55
N VAL A 256 -0.69 16.41 -33.91
CA VAL A 256 -0.56 15.09 -34.52
C VAL A 256 -1.49 14.14 -33.76
N SER A 257 -2.23 13.31 -34.48
CA SER A 257 -3.09 12.27 -33.92
C SER A 257 -2.80 10.94 -34.62
N GLN A 258 -2.78 9.85 -33.86
CA GLN A 258 -2.58 8.51 -34.37
C GLN A 258 -3.77 7.62 -33.97
N PHE A 259 -4.25 6.81 -34.89
CA PHE A 259 -5.27 5.81 -34.62
C PHE A 259 -4.95 4.51 -35.35
N ILE A 260 -5.26 3.39 -34.70
CA ILE A 260 -5.08 2.05 -35.25
C ILE A 260 -6.46 1.56 -35.69
N ASP A 261 -6.57 1.14 -36.95
CA ASP A 261 -7.75 0.44 -37.44
C ASP A 261 -7.48 -1.07 -37.40
N GLU A 262 -8.05 -1.74 -36.40
CA GLU A 262 -7.88 -3.18 -36.18
C GLU A 262 -8.46 -4.01 -37.34
N LYS A 263 -9.53 -3.53 -38.00
CA LYS A 263 -10.19 -4.29 -39.07
C LYS A 263 -9.33 -4.36 -40.33
N THR A 264 -8.65 -3.26 -40.64
CA THR A 264 -7.76 -3.18 -41.82
C THR A 264 -6.30 -3.40 -41.47
N SER A 265 -5.95 -3.53 -40.18
CA SER A 265 -4.58 -3.64 -39.68
C SER A 265 -3.67 -2.51 -40.16
N MET A 266 -4.22 -1.28 -40.18
CA MET A 266 -3.55 -0.07 -40.63
C MET A 266 -3.32 0.91 -39.48
N LEU A 267 -2.14 1.52 -39.43
CA LEU A 267 -1.87 2.68 -38.60
C LEU A 267 -2.11 3.94 -39.42
N TRP A 268 -2.96 4.81 -38.90
CA TRP A 268 -3.25 6.11 -39.51
C TRP A 268 -2.69 7.22 -38.64
N THR A 269 -1.99 8.15 -39.27
CA THR A 269 -1.43 9.35 -38.66
C THR A 269 -2.01 10.58 -39.35
N VAL A 270 -2.72 11.41 -38.59
CA VAL A 270 -3.30 12.67 -39.04
C VAL A 270 -2.45 13.80 -38.47
N PHE A 271 -1.99 14.72 -39.32
CA PHE A 271 -1.20 15.85 -38.86
C PHE A 271 -1.44 17.13 -39.67
N VAL A 272 -1.16 18.27 -39.03
CA VAL A 272 -1.19 19.60 -39.65
C VAL A 272 0.19 20.25 -39.52
N LYS A 273 0.67 20.86 -40.61
CA LYS A 273 2.02 21.49 -40.64
C LYS A 273 2.04 22.91 -40.06
N LYS A 274 0.88 23.55 -39.89
CA LYS A 274 0.73 24.93 -39.40
C LYS A 274 -0.40 24.98 -38.37
N ASP A 275 -0.28 25.87 -37.39
CA ASP A 275 -1.27 26.04 -36.32
C ASP A 275 -2.38 27.05 -36.66
N VAL A 276 -2.10 28.01 -37.56
CA VAL A 276 -3.06 29.04 -38.01
C VAL A 276 -3.21 28.99 -39.53
N SER A 277 -4.45 29.02 -40.02
CA SER A 277 -4.83 28.89 -41.44
C SER A 277 -4.37 27.57 -42.08
N VAL A 278 -5.01 26.47 -41.65
CA VAL A 278 -4.76 25.13 -42.19
C VAL A 278 -5.50 24.97 -43.51
N GLU A 279 -4.80 25.21 -44.61
CA GLU A 279 -5.33 24.93 -45.95
C GLU A 279 -5.38 23.42 -46.25
N PHE A 280 -4.51 22.64 -45.58
CA PHE A 280 -4.35 21.21 -45.84
C PHE A 280 -4.19 20.39 -44.56
N LEU A 281 -4.98 19.32 -44.47
CA LEU A 281 -4.82 18.22 -43.52
C LEU A 281 -3.99 17.12 -44.19
N TYR A 282 -3.04 16.52 -43.48
CA TYR A 282 -2.25 15.40 -43.98
C TYR A 282 -2.69 14.12 -43.29
N LEU A 283 -2.89 13.08 -44.09
CA LEU A 283 -3.28 11.74 -43.66
C LEU A 283 -2.21 10.78 -44.17
N MET A 284 -1.44 10.20 -43.27
CA MET A 284 -0.46 9.15 -43.55
C MET A 284 -1.04 7.83 -43.08
N ARG A 285 -0.92 6.77 -43.88
CA ARG A 285 -1.25 5.41 -43.46
C ARG A 285 -0.19 4.42 -43.89
N HIS A 286 -0.04 3.37 -43.10
CA HIS A 286 0.75 2.20 -43.47
C HIS A 286 0.25 0.97 -42.71
N PRO A 287 0.51 -0.25 -43.21
CA PRO A 287 0.25 -1.49 -42.47
C PRO A 287 0.99 -1.52 -41.12
N ILE A 288 0.40 -2.13 -40.09
CA ILE A 288 1.03 -2.23 -38.75
C ILE A 288 2.30 -3.11 -38.79
N HIS A 289 2.31 -4.15 -39.62
CA HIS A 289 3.41 -5.11 -39.71
C HIS A 289 4.48 -4.76 -40.74
N ASP A 290 4.20 -3.79 -41.62
CA ASP A 290 5.08 -3.44 -42.72
C ASP A 290 5.04 -1.93 -42.95
N THR A 291 6.19 -1.30 -42.77
CA THR A 291 6.36 0.15 -42.87
C THR A 291 6.85 0.58 -44.26
N SER A 292 6.94 -0.35 -45.24
CA SER A 292 7.38 -0.04 -46.61
C SER A 292 6.26 0.55 -47.47
N GLY A 293 5.00 0.15 -47.24
CA GLY A 293 3.81 0.59 -47.96
C GLY A 293 3.18 1.86 -47.41
N ILE A 294 3.93 2.96 -47.32
CA ILE A 294 3.42 4.23 -46.80
C ILE A 294 2.64 4.96 -47.88
N GLU A 295 1.42 5.36 -47.54
CA GLU A 295 0.61 6.22 -48.36
C GLU A 295 0.32 7.52 -47.63
N VAL A 296 0.51 8.66 -48.32
CA VAL A 296 0.24 9.99 -47.77
C VAL A 296 -0.75 10.70 -48.68
N CYS A 297 -1.88 11.09 -48.10
CA CYS A 297 -2.90 11.91 -48.74
C CYS A 297 -2.91 13.30 -48.11
N ARG A 298 -3.11 14.33 -48.95
CA ARG A 298 -3.31 15.70 -48.53
C ARG A 298 -4.75 16.11 -48.82
N ILE A 299 -5.51 16.45 -47.79
CA ILE A 299 -6.92 16.81 -47.87
C ILE A 299 -7.04 18.33 -47.76
N ARG A 300 -7.71 18.94 -48.73
CA ARG A 300 -8.19 20.32 -48.67
C ARG A 300 -9.70 20.27 -48.50
N VAL A 301 -10.21 20.86 -47.43
CA VAL A 301 -11.66 20.97 -47.24
C VAL A 301 -12.13 22.19 -48.03
N GLY A 302 -13.00 21.97 -49.01
CA GLY A 302 -13.62 23.03 -49.81
C GLY A 302 -14.79 23.70 -49.08
N MET A 303 -15.79 24.16 -49.82
CA MET A 303 -17.02 24.68 -49.23
C MET A 303 -17.83 23.56 -48.55
N ILE A 304 -18.34 23.85 -47.36
CA ILE A 304 -19.24 22.95 -46.63
C ILE A 304 -20.65 23.56 -46.73
N GLY A 305 -21.54 22.90 -47.47
CA GLY A 305 -22.92 23.32 -47.71
C GLY A 305 -23.45 22.79 -49.03
N GLU A 306 -24.77 22.70 -49.18
CA GLU A 306 -25.37 22.50 -50.51
C GLU A 306 -25.16 23.77 -51.35
N PRO A 307 -24.87 23.65 -52.66
CA PRO A 307 -24.78 24.83 -53.51
C PRO A 307 -26.14 25.53 -53.50
N ASN A 308 -26.23 26.72 -52.90
CA ASN A 308 -27.41 27.57 -53.02
C ASN A 308 -27.70 27.74 -54.52
N GLN A 309 -28.88 27.28 -54.96
CA GLN A 309 -29.39 27.43 -56.32
C GLN A 309 -29.73 28.90 -56.68
N GLU A 310 -29.13 29.90 -56.03
CA GLU A 310 -29.52 31.31 -56.18
C GLU A 310 -28.59 32.14 -57.08
N ASP A 311 -27.46 31.61 -57.56
CA ASP A 311 -26.60 32.30 -58.54
C ASP A 311 -26.90 31.87 -60.00
N GLN A 312 -28.18 31.66 -60.32
CA GLN A 312 -28.69 31.66 -61.70
C GLN A 312 -29.63 32.84 -61.94
N SER A 313 -29.18 34.05 -61.62
CA SER A 313 -29.73 35.25 -62.23
C SER A 313 -28.81 36.41 -61.96
N LEU A 314 -28.04 36.81 -62.97
CA LEU A 314 -27.71 38.19 -63.35
C LEU A 314 -26.78 38.09 -64.57
N GLU A 315 -27.42 38.10 -65.74
CA GLU A 315 -26.85 38.65 -66.99
C GLU A 315 -26.52 40.14 -66.80
#